data_AF-A0A2J0LIC2-F1
#
_entry.id   AF-A0A2J0LIC2-F1
#
_cell.length_a   1.000
_cell.length_b   1.000
_cell.length_c   1.000
_cell.angle_alpha   90.00
_cell.angle_beta   90.00
_cell.angle_gamma   90.00
#
_symmetry.space_group_name_H-M   'P 1'
#
loop_
_entity.id
_entity.type
_entity.pdbx_description
1 polymer ?
#
loop_
_entity_poly.entity_id
_entity_poly.type
_entity_poly.pdbx_seq_one_letter_code
_entity_poly.pdbx_strand_id
1 'polypeptide(L)' 'MHSDNKDRDASFDIIHKDMSKDGLKLSFRLNRQYPLAKDEYTATANDNFKALALTVRDRLVERWIETHQRYHKQ' A
#
# COMPACT_ATOMS: atom_id res chain seq x y z
N MET A 1 40.75 -13.29 -5.52
CA MET A 1 39.74 -13.27 -6.61
C MET A 1 38.41 -12.96 -5.97
N HIS A 2 37.84 -11.82 -6.35
CA HIS A 2 36.45 -11.36 -6.18
C HIS A 2 35.73 -11.72 -4.87
N SER A 3 35.88 -10.79 -3.92
CA SER A 3 34.86 -10.35 -2.96
C SER A 3 33.46 -10.92 -3.21
N ASP A 4 32.99 -11.73 -2.27
CA ASP A 4 31.57 -11.97 -2.01
C ASP A 4 30.91 -10.60 -1.79
N ASN A 5 30.28 -10.09 -2.85
CA ASN A 5 29.48 -8.89 -2.79
C ASN A 5 28.16 -9.23 -2.09
N LYS A 6 28.21 -9.24 -0.76
CA LYS A 6 27.05 -9.31 0.13
C LYS A 6 26.41 -7.92 0.33
N ASP A 7 26.49 -7.05 -0.67
CA ASP A 7 25.89 -5.71 -0.62
C ASP A 7 24.69 -5.61 -1.55
N ARG A 8 23.64 -6.41 -1.31
CA ARG A 8 22.27 -6.14 -1.77
C ARG A 8 21.23 -6.72 -0.82
N ASP A 9 21.39 -6.50 0.48
CA ASP A 9 20.20 -6.52 1.36
C ASP A 9 19.51 -5.16 1.19
N ALA A 10 18.87 -4.97 0.03
CA ALA A 10 17.90 -3.91 -0.12
C ALA A 10 16.75 -4.30 0.81
N SER A 11 16.83 -3.89 2.08
CA SER A 11 15.76 -4.03 3.05
C SER A 11 14.50 -3.53 2.38
N PHE A 12 13.60 -4.45 2.06
CA PHE A 12 12.32 -4.11 1.45
C PHE A 12 11.45 -3.56 2.58
N ASP A 13 11.64 -2.28 2.88
CA ASP A 13 10.94 -1.59 3.95
C ASP A 13 9.46 -1.51 3.58
N ILE A 14 8.64 -2.27 4.32
CA ILE A 14 7.19 -2.26 4.16
C ILE A 14 6.69 -0.94 4.74
N ILE A 15 6.16 -0.07 3.89
CA ILE A 15 5.56 1.20 4.31
C ILE A 15 4.14 0.92 4.79
N HIS A 16 3.91 1.03 6.09
CA HIS A 16 2.58 0.87 6.67
C HIS A 16 1.73 2.12 6.50
N LYS A 17 0.50 1.95 6.02
CA LYS A 17 -0.48 3.02 6.03
C LYS A 17 -1.12 3.16 7.42
N ASP A 18 -1.33 4.42 7.83
CA ASP A 18 -1.97 4.73 9.11
C ASP A 18 -3.36 4.08 9.22
N MET A 19 -3.62 3.41 10.34
CA MET A 19 -4.86 2.70 10.65
C MET A 19 -5.91 3.59 11.31
N SER A 20 -5.57 4.83 11.68
CA SER A 20 -6.51 5.77 12.27
C SER A 20 -7.62 6.16 11.29
N LYS A 21 -8.71 6.71 11.85
CA LYS A 21 -9.82 7.27 11.05
C LYS A 21 -9.32 8.31 10.04
N ASP A 22 -8.36 9.14 10.42
CA ASP A 22 -7.86 10.21 9.57
C ASP A 22 -6.85 9.69 8.54
N GLY A 23 -6.05 8.69 8.88
CA GLY A 23 -5.21 7.95 7.94
C GLY A 23 -6.02 7.24 6.86
N LEU A 24 -7.17 6.66 7.22
CA LEU A 24 -8.11 6.05 6.28
C LEU A 24 -8.73 7.09 5.34
N LYS A 25 -9.18 8.24 5.87
CA LYS A 25 -9.72 9.33 5.03
C LYS A 25 -8.67 9.86 4.05
N LEU A 26 -7.43 10.03 4.51
CA LEU A 26 -6.33 10.48 3.66
C LEU A 26 -6.08 9.46 2.55
N SER A 27 -5.90 8.19 2.92
CA SER A 27 -5.69 7.10 1.96
C SER A 27 -6.81 7.00 0.92
N PHE A 28 -8.06 7.17 1.36
CA PHE A 28 -9.23 7.18 0.47
C PHE A 28 -9.18 8.33 -0.55
N ARG A 29 -8.86 9.55 -0.10
CA ARG A 29 -8.72 10.71 -1.01
C ARG A 29 -7.59 10.51 -2.01
N LEU A 30 -6.43 10.04 -1.54
CA LEU A 30 -5.29 9.72 -2.38
C LEU A 30 -5.65 8.65 -3.42
N ASN A 31 -6.33 7.59 -3.00
CA ASN A 31 -6.74 6.49 -3.88
C ASN A 31 -7.85 6.86 -4.87
N ARG A 32 -8.58 7.95 -4.61
CA ARG A 32 -9.51 8.54 -5.57
C ARG A 32 -8.79 9.46 -6.56
N GLN A 33 -7.85 10.26 -6.07
CA GLN A 33 -7.19 11.29 -6.87
C GLN A 33 -6.13 10.72 -7.81
N TYR A 34 -5.23 9.85 -7.32
CA TYR A 34 -4.10 9.37 -8.14
C TYR A 34 -4.43 8.11 -8.96
N PRO A 35 -4.98 7.03 -8.38
CA PRO A 35 -5.33 5.82 -9.14
C PRO A 35 -6.49 5.99 -10.13
N LEU A 36 -7.51 6.77 -9.77
CA LEU A 36 -8.70 6.94 -10.62
C LEU A 36 -8.65 8.24 -11.44
N ALA A 37 -7.67 9.12 -11.19
CA ALA A 37 -7.57 10.45 -11.81
C ALA A 37 -8.89 11.25 -11.71
N LYS A 38 -9.63 11.07 -10.62
CA LYS A 38 -10.92 11.73 -10.37
C LYS A 38 -10.79 12.80 -9.29
N ASP A 39 -11.33 13.97 -9.60
CA ASP A 39 -11.59 15.01 -8.63
C ASP A 39 -12.91 14.76 -7.89
N GLU A 40 -13.21 15.60 -6.91
CA GLU A 40 -14.46 15.52 -6.13
C GLU A 40 -15.72 15.84 -6.96
N TYR A 41 -15.56 16.47 -8.13
CA TYR A 41 -16.66 16.92 -8.99
C TYR A 41 -17.07 15.87 -10.02
N THR A 42 -16.17 14.94 -10.36
CA THR A 42 -16.38 13.90 -11.37
C THR A 42 -16.46 12.48 -10.80
N ALA A 43 -16.27 12.32 -9.47
CA ALA A 43 -16.30 11.02 -8.81
C ALA A 43 -17.74 10.46 -8.71
N THR A 44 -17.96 9.30 -9.33
CA THR A 44 -19.22 8.56 -9.18
C THR A 44 -19.24 7.72 -7.90
N ALA A 45 -20.42 7.22 -7.50
CA ALA A 45 -20.53 6.29 -6.37
C ALA A 45 -19.66 5.02 -6.56
N ASN A 46 -19.51 4.54 -7.80
CA ASN A 46 -18.65 3.42 -8.15
C ASN A 46 -17.16 3.76 -7.95
N ASP A 47 -16.74 4.98 -8.30
CA ASP A 47 -15.36 5.41 -8.10
C ASP A 47 -15.01 5.53 -6.61
N ASN A 48 -15.96 6.01 -5.80
CA ASN A 48 -15.81 6.03 -4.35
C ASN A 48 -15.71 4.59 -3.79
N PHE A 49 -16.52 3.65 -4.27
CA PHE A 49 -16.39 2.25 -3.87
C PHE A 49 -15.01 1.68 -4.21
N LYS A 50 -14.52 1.92 -5.43
CA LYS A 50 -13.19 1.49 -5.88
C LYS A 50 -12.07 2.11 -5.03
N ALA A 51 -12.13 3.42 -4.77
CA ALA A 51 -11.14 4.11 -3.94
C ALA A 51 -11.08 3.54 -2.51
N LEU A 52 -12.24 3.21 -1.94
CA LEU A 52 -12.29 2.55 -0.62
C LEU A 52 -11.74 1.13 -0.67
N ALA A 53 -12.09 0.35 -1.69
CA ALA A 53 -11.59 -1.01 -1.87
C ALA A 53 -10.06 -1.04 -1.99
N LEU A 54 -9.47 -0.10 -2.77
CA LEU A 54 -8.02 0.09 -2.86
C LEU A 54 -7.40 0.41 -1.50
N THR A 55 -8.05 1.30 -0.73
CA THR A 55 -7.59 1.70 0.61
C THR A 55 -7.49 0.53 1.58
N VAL A 56 -8.48 -0.37 1.55
CA VAL A 56 -8.46 -1.59 2.38
C VAL A 56 -7.42 -2.59 1.85
N ARG A 57 -7.34 -2.75 0.52
CA ARG A 57 -6.39 -3.67 -0.13
C ARG A 57 -4.95 -3.37 0.25
N ASP A 58 -4.55 -2.10 0.24
CA ASP A 58 -3.17 -1.71 0.55
C ASP A 58 -2.73 -2.25 1.93
N ARG A 59 -3.60 -2.10 2.94
CA ARG A 59 -3.38 -2.58 4.32
C ARG A 59 -3.33 -4.11 4.45
N LEU A 60 -4.08 -4.82 3.59
CA LEU A 60 -4.05 -6.28 3.56
C LEU A 60 -2.75 -6.77 2.91
N VAL A 61 -2.33 -6.13 1.82
CA VAL A 61 -1.11 -6.47 1.09
C VAL A 61 0.12 -6.23 1.95
N GLU A 62 0.19 -5.10 2.68
CA GLU A 62 1.26 -4.81 3.64
C GLU A 62 1.48 -5.99 4.61
N ARG A 63 0.41 -6.46 5.27
CA ARG A 63 0.45 -7.59 6.23
C ARG A 63 0.72 -8.94 5.58
N TRP A 64 0.25 -9.13 4.35
CA TRP A 64 0.47 -10.35 3.60
C TRP A 64 1.95 -10.51 3.20
N ILE A 65 2.60 -9.41 2.82
CA ILE A 65 4.04 -9.37 2.55
C ILE A 65 4.84 -9.67 3.82
N GLU A 66 4.49 -9.07 4.96
CA GLU A 66 5.11 -9.38 6.25
C GLU A 66 5.02 -10.88 6.57
N THR A 67 3.85 -11.47 6.33
CA THR A 67 3.61 -12.90 6.57
C THR A 67 4.48 -13.76 5.65
N HIS A 68 4.57 -13.42 4.37
CA HIS A 68 5.44 -14.12 3.41
C HIS A 68 6.92 -14.01 3.79
N GLN A 69 7.39 -12.81 4.16
CA GLN A 69 8.76 -12.60 4.60
C GLN A 69 9.10 -13.41 5.85
N ARG A 70 8.16 -13.56 6.80
CA ARG A 70 8.36 -14.41 7.97
C ARG A 70 8.55 -15.88 7.58
N TYR A 71 7.75 -16.40 6.65
CA TYR A 71 7.90 -17.77 6.16
C TYR A 71 9.21 -18.00 5.40
N HIS A 72 9.68 -17.02 4.62
CA HIS A 72 10.96 -17.12 3.90
C HIS A 72 12.19 -17.03 4.80
N LYS A 73 12.07 -16.44 6.00
CA LYS A 73 13.16 -16.31 6.99
C LYS A 73 13.25 -17.50 7.96
N GLN A 74 12.30 -18.43 7.91
CA GLN A 74 12.32 -19.71 8.63
C GLN A 74 12.96 -20.79 7.75
#